data_AF-A0A662H8G0-F1
#
_entry.id   AF-A0A662H8G0-F1
#
_cell.length_a   1.000
_cell.length_b   1.000
_cell.length_c   1.000
_cell.angle_alpha   90.00
_cell.angle_beta   90.00
_cell.angle_gamma   90.00
#
_symmetry.space_group_name_H-M   'P 1'
#
loop_
_entity.id
_entity.type
_entity.pdbx_description
1 polymer ?
#
loop_
_entity_poly.entity_id
_entity_poly.type
_entity_poly.pdbx_seq_one_letter_code
_entity_poly.pdbx_strand_id
1 'polypeptide(L)'
;MSMRAALLEAEFSPRPGYKLPEIEAKTKKVREGNKVWKKPRLILKTDYPKPNVKPDEVLIHVKAVGICGSDVHFVETDKDGYIIYPGLTKFPVVIGHEFSGVVEEV
;
A
#
# COMPACT_ATOMS: atom_id res chain seq x y z
N MET A 1 10.26 -9.64 18.80
CA MET A 1 10.84 -10.06 17.50
C MET A 1 10.41 -9.04 16.45
N SER A 2 11.31 -8.58 15.59
CA SER A 2 10.96 -7.70 14.46
C SER A 2 10.26 -8.49 13.36
N MET A 3 9.16 -7.95 12.83
CA MET A 3 8.41 -8.55 11.72
C MET A 3 8.99 -8.09 10.38
N ARG A 4 8.77 -8.88 9.33
CA ARG A 4 9.06 -8.48 7.95
C ARG A 4 7.78 -8.03 7.24
N ALA A 5 7.87 -7.04 6.37
CA ALA A 5 6.74 -6.54 5.58
C ALA A 5 7.17 -6.08 4.19
N ALA A 6 6.32 -6.32 3.19
CA ALA A 6 6.46 -5.78 1.85
C ALA A 6 5.80 -4.38 1.80
N LEU A 7 6.58 -3.34 2.08
CA LEU A 7 6.11 -1.96 2.13
C LEU A 7 6.26 -1.30 0.76
N LEU A 8 5.17 -0.78 0.22
CA LEU A 8 5.19 0.03 -0.98
C LEU A 8 5.18 1.52 -0.62
N GLU A 9 6.17 2.23 -1.14
CA GLU A 9 6.31 3.69 -1.07
C GLU A 9 6.19 4.28 -2.48
N ALA A 10 5.71 5.53 -2.58
CA ALA A 10 5.78 6.30 -3.82
C ALA A 10 5.77 7.81 -3.50
N GLU A 11 6.28 8.62 -4.42
CA GLU A 11 6.27 10.08 -4.34
C GLU A 11 4.84 10.60 -4.58
N PHE A 12 4.34 11.45 -3.68
CA PHE A 12 3.09 12.17 -3.88
C PHE A 12 3.30 13.32 -4.87
N SER A 13 2.98 13.10 -6.15
CA SER A 13 3.28 14.03 -7.25
C SER A 13 2.10 14.16 -8.22
N PRO A 14 0.99 14.82 -7.82
CA PRO A 14 -0.18 15.01 -8.69
C PRO A 14 0.20 15.50 -10.09
N ARG A 15 -0.34 14.84 -11.12
CA ARG A 15 -0.13 15.24 -12.51
C ARG A 15 -0.62 16.67 -12.75
N PRO A 16 -0.02 17.40 -13.71
CA PRO A 16 -0.58 18.66 -14.18
C PRO A 16 -2.07 18.50 -14.55
N GLY A 17 -2.92 19.37 -14.01
CA GLY A 17 -4.37 19.35 -14.25
C GLY A 17 -5.19 18.42 -13.35
N TYR A 18 -4.57 17.58 -12.51
CA TYR A 18 -5.31 16.84 -11.49
C TYR A 18 -5.85 17.79 -10.43
N LYS A 19 -7.19 17.89 -10.33
CA LYS A 19 -7.86 18.70 -9.32
C LYS A 19 -7.81 17.98 -7.99
N LEU A 20 -6.74 18.18 -7.23
CA LEU A 20 -6.54 17.55 -5.93
C LEU A 20 -7.57 18.08 -4.89
N PRO A 21 -8.55 17.28 -4.47
CA PRO A 21 -9.50 17.69 -3.44
C PRO A 21 -8.79 17.91 -2.10
N GLU A 22 -9.28 18.84 -1.27
CA GLU A 22 -8.68 19.16 0.03
C GLU A 22 -8.49 17.92 0.92
N ILE A 23 -9.47 17.01 0.92
CA ILE A 23 -9.40 15.76 1.68
C ILE A 23 -8.24 14.87 1.21
N GLU A 24 -7.95 14.81 -0.08
CA GLU A 24 -6.84 14.03 -0.62
C GLU A 24 -5.50 14.72 -0.34
N ALA A 25 -5.46 16.05 -0.42
CA ALA A 25 -4.28 16.84 -0.05
C ALA A 25 -3.88 16.62 1.41
N LYS A 26 -4.88 16.58 2.31
CA LYS A 26 -4.72 16.38 3.75
C LYS A 26 -4.40 14.94 4.13
N THR A 27 -5.12 13.97 3.57
CA THR A 27 -5.01 12.56 4.00
C THR A 27 -3.99 11.75 3.20
N LYS A 28 -3.60 12.26 2.03
CA LYS A 28 -2.85 11.53 1.00
C LYS A 28 -3.53 10.24 0.54
N LYS A 29 -4.83 10.07 0.82
CA LYS A 29 -5.66 9.00 0.27
C LYS A 29 -6.33 9.53 -0.99
N VAL A 30 -5.92 9.03 -2.15
CA VAL A 30 -6.35 9.54 -3.46
C VAL A 30 -7.24 8.52 -4.16
N ARG A 31 -8.26 8.99 -4.86
CA ARG A 31 -9.17 8.12 -5.64
C ARG A 31 -8.54 7.62 -6.93
N GLU A 32 -7.65 8.39 -7.54
CA GLU A 32 -6.98 8.07 -8.80
C GLU A 32 -5.46 7.95 -8.60
N GLY A 33 -4.99 6.76 -8.21
CA GLY A 33 -3.57 6.52 -7.92
C GLY A 33 -2.62 6.89 -9.06
N ASN A 34 -2.96 6.50 -10.29
CA ASN A 34 -2.19 6.77 -11.51
C ASN A 34 -2.09 8.25 -11.92
N LYS A 35 -2.89 9.12 -11.28
CA LYS A 35 -2.80 10.58 -11.45
C LYS A 35 -1.91 11.24 -10.41
N VAL A 36 -1.48 10.52 -9.36
CA VAL A 36 -0.79 11.13 -8.22
C VAL A 36 0.53 10.46 -7.85
N TRP A 37 0.59 9.14 -7.79
CA TRP A 37 1.77 8.46 -7.26
C TRP A 37 2.82 8.23 -8.33
N LYS A 38 4.06 8.61 -8.03
CA LYS A 38 5.20 8.55 -8.94
C LYS A 38 6.37 7.81 -8.29
N LYS A 39 7.20 7.15 -9.11
CA LYS A 39 8.39 6.39 -8.70
C LYS A 39 8.11 5.41 -7.53
N PRO A 40 7.22 4.43 -7.72
CA PRO A 40 6.95 3.44 -6.70
C PRO A 40 8.21 2.64 -6.35
N ARG A 41 8.32 2.25 -5.08
CA ARG A 41 9.40 1.44 -4.53
C ARG A 41 8.81 0.38 -3.61
N LEU A 42 9.01 -0.89 -3.97
CA LEU A 42 8.71 -2.01 -3.09
C LEU A 42 9.92 -2.28 -2.20
N ILE A 43 9.73 -2.20 -0.88
CA ILE A 43 10.77 -2.31 0.13
C ILE A 43 10.45 -3.47 1.06
N LEU A 44 11.41 -4.40 1.20
CA LEU A 44 11.37 -5.38 2.28
C LEU A 44 11.79 -4.70 3.58
N LYS A 45 10.83 -4.34 4.43
CA LYS A 45 11.10 -3.93 5.81
C LYS A 45 11.43 -5.17 6.63
N THR A 46 12.49 -5.11 7.42
CA THR A 46 12.96 -6.21 8.29
C THR A 46 12.73 -5.96 9.78
N ASP A 47 12.22 -4.77 10.10
CA ASP A 47 12.04 -4.18 11.42
C ASP A 47 10.64 -3.60 11.62
N TYR A 48 9.61 -4.24 11.06
CA TYR A 48 8.23 -3.78 11.17
C TYR A 48 7.66 -4.11 12.57
N PRO A 49 6.92 -3.18 13.23
CA PRO A 49 6.37 -3.44 14.54
C PRO A 49 5.31 -4.54 14.49
N LYS A 50 5.27 -5.38 15.54
CA LYS A 50 4.14 -6.29 15.78
C LYS A 50 2.89 -5.43 16.04
N PRO A 51 1.74 -5.68 15.39
CA PRO A 51 0.50 -5.00 15.72
C PRO A 51 0.06 -5.29 17.16
N ASN A 52 -0.60 -4.32 17.80
CA ASN A 52 -1.31 -4.54 19.06
C ASN A 52 -2.78 -4.85 18.74
N VAL A 53 -3.33 -5.90 19.35
CA VAL A 53 -4.72 -6.33 19.13
C VAL A 53 -5.65 -5.51 20.03
N LYS A 54 -6.71 -4.92 19.46
CA LYS A 54 -7.82 -4.31 20.21
C LYS A 54 -8.92 -5.35 20.51
N PRO A 55 -9.88 -5.07 21.41
CA PRO A 55 -10.90 -6.04 21.83
C PRO A 55 -11.77 -6.64 20.71
N ASP A 56 -11.81 -6.03 19.53
CA ASP A 56 -12.60 -6.42 18.35
C ASP A 56 -11.73 -6.82 17.15
N GLU A 57 -10.42 -7.00 17.33
CA GLU A 57 -9.46 -7.36 16.30
C GLU A 57 -8.87 -8.75 16.56
N VAL A 58 -8.25 -9.36 15.56
CA VAL A 58 -7.43 -10.57 15.74
C VAL A 58 -6.07 -10.36 15.09
N LEU A 59 -5.02 -10.93 15.66
CA LEU A 59 -3.72 -11.01 15.01
C LEU A 59 -3.63 -12.30 14.20
N ILE A 60 -3.37 -12.17 12.90
CA ILE A 60 -3.18 -13.31 12.01
C ILE A 60 -1.69 -13.48 11.70
N HIS A 61 -1.16 -14.65 12.02
CA HIS A 61 0.12 -15.12 11.50
C HIS A 61 -0.08 -15.58 10.05
N VAL A 62 0.13 -14.64 9.13
CA VAL A 62 0.02 -14.88 7.68
C VAL A 62 0.96 -16.00 7.25
N LYS A 63 0.42 -17.03 6.60
CA LYS A 63 1.18 -18.18 6.08
C LYS A 63 1.41 -18.09 4.58
N ALA A 64 0.44 -17.56 3.84
CA ALA A 64 0.53 -17.35 2.41
C ALA A 64 -0.23 -16.09 2.00
N VAL A 65 0.24 -15.43 0.94
CA VAL A 65 -0.41 -14.28 0.32
C VAL A 65 -0.25 -14.37 -1.19
N GLY A 66 -1.36 -14.24 -1.92
CA GLY A 66 -1.38 -14.13 -3.38
C GLY A 66 -0.91 -12.75 -3.83
N ILE A 67 -0.35 -12.69 -5.05
CA ILE A 67 -0.03 -11.43 -5.72
C ILE A 67 -1.16 -11.12 -6.68
N CYS A 68 -1.91 -10.06 -6.40
CA CYS A 68 -2.98 -9.59 -7.27
C CYS A 68 -2.42 -8.77 -8.43
N GLY A 69 -3.16 -8.68 -9.54
CA GLY A 69 -2.81 -7.75 -10.63
C GLY A 69 -2.69 -6.29 -10.16
N SER A 70 -3.46 -5.88 -9.13
CA SER A 70 -3.31 -4.55 -8.54
C SER A 70 -1.96 -4.35 -7.85
N ASP A 71 -1.43 -5.37 -7.18
CA ASP A 71 -0.14 -5.29 -6.49
C ASP A 71 0.98 -5.03 -7.52
N VAL A 72 0.90 -5.71 -8.67
CA VAL A 72 1.78 -5.48 -9.82
C VAL A 72 1.60 -4.06 -10.37
N HIS A 73 0.35 -3.62 -10.60
CA HIS A 73 0.04 -2.29 -11.13
C HIS A 73 0.38 -1.14 -10.18
N PHE A 74 0.60 -1.40 -8.89
CA PHE A 74 1.14 -0.40 -7.98
C PHE A 74 2.65 -0.16 -8.18
N VAL A 75 3.37 -1.15 -8.70
CA VAL A 75 4.82 -1.10 -8.95
C VAL A 75 5.12 -0.73 -10.40
N GLU A 76 4.32 -1.21 -11.36
CA GLU A 76 4.46 -0.86 -12.77
C GLU A 76 4.17 0.62 -13.01
N THR A 77 4.95 1.22 -13.90
CA THR A 77 4.82 2.64 -14.22
C THR A 77 4.60 2.91 -15.70
N ASP A 78 3.94 4.02 -16.00
CA ASP A 78 3.99 4.60 -17.33
C ASP A 78 5.38 5.21 -17.64
N LYS A 79 5.53 5.77 -18.84
CA LYS A 79 6.77 6.41 -19.31
C LYS A 79 7.23 7.59 -18.45
N ASP A 80 6.31 8.23 -17.73
CA ASP A 80 6.59 9.38 -16.88
C ASP A 80 6.88 8.94 -15.44
N GLY A 81 6.82 7.65 -15.13
CA GLY A 81 7.13 7.07 -13.82
C GLY A 81 5.94 7.04 -12.86
N TYR A 82 4.72 7.25 -13.32
CA TYR A 82 3.52 7.15 -12.49
C TYR A 82 3.01 5.72 -12.42
N ILE A 83 2.50 5.29 -11.26
CA ILE A 83 1.88 3.95 -11.14
C ILE A 83 0.76 3.80 -12.18
N ILE A 84 0.50 2.59 -12.66
CA ILE A 84 -0.58 2.38 -13.63
C ILE A 84 -1.93 2.07 -12.96
N TYR A 85 -1.94 1.67 -11.69
CA TYR A 85 -3.19 1.40 -10.97
C TYR A 85 -4.06 2.67 -10.82
N PRO A 86 -5.30 2.68 -11.36
CA PRO A 86 -6.12 3.89 -11.42
C PRO A 86 -7.00 4.11 -10.19
N GLY A 87 -6.98 3.20 -9.21
CA GLY A 87 -7.93 3.22 -8.10
C GLY A 87 -7.43 3.89 -6.83
N LEU A 88 -8.22 3.68 -5.78
CA LEU A 88 -7.99 4.20 -4.43
C LEU A 88 -6.64 3.73 -3.88
N THR A 89 -5.80 4.67 -3.47
CA THR A 89 -4.46 4.39 -2.96
C THR A 89 -4.05 5.37 -1.86
N LYS A 90 -3.19 4.91 -0.96
CA LYS A 90 -2.49 5.74 0.03
C LYS A 90 -1.15 5.09 0.30
N PHE A 91 -0.05 5.78 0.00
CA PHE A 91 1.30 5.30 0.31
C PHE A 91 1.96 6.15 1.39
N PRO A 92 2.82 5.56 2.24
CA PRO A 92 3.25 4.15 2.26
C PRO A 92 2.18 3.16 2.74
N VAL A 93 2.22 1.92 2.26
CA VAL A 93 1.33 0.82 2.71
C VAL A 93 1.99 -0.55 2.59
N VAL A 94 1.71 -1.47 3.52
CA VAL A 94 2.05 -2.89 3.36
C VAL A 94 1.03 -3.51 2.40
N ILE A 95 1.49 -4.07 1.28
CA ILE A 95 0.62 -4.64 0.23
C ILE A 95 0.38 -6.14 0.44
N GLY A 96 -0.54 -6.71 -0.36
CA GLY A 96 -0.98 -8.09 -0.26
C GLY A 96 -2.29 -8.23 0.52
N HIS A 97 -3.38 -8.42 -0.20
CA HIS A 97 -4.74 -8.51 0.36
C HIS A 97 -5.41 -9.88 0.12
N GLU A 98 -4.75 -10.78 -0.59
CA GLU A 98 -5.22 -12.14 -0.88
C GLU A 98 -4.51 -13.15 0.04
N PHE A 99 -4.71 -13.02 1.36
CA PHE A 99 -3.92 -13.78 2.34
C PHE A 99 -4.72 -14.85 3.08
N SER A 100 -4.00 -15.83 3.60
CA SER A 100 -4.49 -16.82 4.57
C SER A 100 -3.44 -17.07 5.65
N GLY A 101 -3.90 -17.46 6.84
CA GLY A 101 -3.03 -17.65 8.00
C GLY A 101 -3.74 -18.29 9.18
N VAL A 102 -3.07 -18.28 10.32
CA VAL A 102 -3.58 -18.81 11.59
C VAL A 102 -3.82 -17.65 12.55
N VAL A 103 -4.91 -17.69 13.30
CA VAL A 103 -5.14 -16.73 14.39
C VAL A 103 -4.09 -16.98 15.49
N GLU A 104 -3.27 -15.97 15.75
CA GLU A 104 -2.19 -15.98 16.75
C GLU A 104 -2.66 -15.37 18.08
N GLU A 105 -3.54 -14.36 18.03
CA GLU A 105 -4.05 -13.60 19.17
C GLU A 105 -5.46 -13.08 18.86
N VAL A 106 -6.32 -12.98 19.88
CA VAL A 106 -7.72 -12.48 19.84
C VAL A 106 -7.89 -11.42 20.91
#